data_AF-A0AAV3SA16-F1
#
_entry.id   AF-A0AAV3SA16-F1
#
_cell.length_a   1.000
_cell.length_b   1.000
_cell.length_c   1.000
_cell.angle_alpha   90.00
_cell.angle_beta   90.00
_cell.angle_gamma   90.00
#
_symmetry.space_group_name_H-M   'P 1'
#
loop_
_entity.id
_entity.type
_entity.pdbx_description
1 polymer ?
#
loop_
_entity_poly.entity_id
_entity_poly.type
_entity_poly.pdbx_seq_one_letter_code
_entity_poly.pdbx_strand_id
1 'polypeptide(L)'
;MTTSTTDDDGASLSRLGRLALGLGLALQATEDFRDMEDTIDYAESAGVPLPSVLAPLASGTMVSAGVGIALWRLPRLATGAAATFLTVVTLTMHDFWTKEPDEGRSGERLAFFGNLAMLGGVLIALREAWRR
;
A
#
# COMPACT_ATOMS: atom_id res chain seq x y z
N MET A 1 41.60 -1.18 -0.59
CA MET A 1 40.85 -1.57 -1.81
C MET A 1 39.88 -2.68 -1.41
N THR A 2 38.77 -2.33 -0.76
CA THR A 2 37.75 -3.30 -0.24
C THR A 2 36.33 -2.70 -0.20
N THR A 3 36.12 -1.47 -0.65
CA THR A 3 34.83 -0.77 -0.54
C THR A 3 33.80 -1.14 -1.61
N SER A 4 34.21 -1.82 -2.69
CA SER A 4 33.34 -2.08 -3.84
C SER A 4 32.26 -3.13 -3.62
N THR A 5 32.48 -4.15 -2.78
CA THR A 5 31.52 -5.25 -2.60
C THR A 5 30.32 -4.84 -1.73
N THR A 6 30.57 -4.11 -0.65
CA THR A 6 29.52 -3.72 0.31
C THR A 6 28.51 -2.72 -0.27
N ASP A 7 28.98 -1.79 -1.13
CA ASP A 7 28.10 -0.81 -1.78
C ASP A 7 27.20 -1.46 -2.86
N ASP A 8 27.71 -2.47 -3.56
CA ASP A 8 26.95 -3.17 -4.62
C ASP A 8 25.89 -4.11 -4.03
N ASP A 9 26.21 -4.78 -2.92
CA ASP A 9 25.27 -5.61 -2.15
C ASP A 9 24.11 -4.76 -1.59
N GLY A 10 24.41 -3.58 -1.03
CA GLY A 10 23.40 -2.65 -0.52
C GLY A 10 22.49 -2.10 -1.63
N ALA A 11 23.06 -1.78 -2.80
CA ALA A 11 22.29 -1.34 -3.96
C ALA A 11 21.38 -2.46 -4.51
N SER A 12 21.86 -3.70 -4.52
CA SER A 12 21.10 -4.89 -4.92
C SER A 12 19.92 -5.16 -3.99
N LEU A 13 20.16 -5.17 -2.67
CA LEU A 13 19.11 -5.35 -1.65
C LEU A 13 18.04 -4.25 -1.71
N SER A 14 18.45 -3.00 -1.91
CA SER A 14 17.52 -1.89 -2.11
C SER A 14 16.63 -2.08 -3.34
N ARG A 15 17.16 -2.61 -4.46
CA ARG A 15 16.36 -2.89 -5.67
C ARG A 15 15.36 -4.01 -5.42
N LEU A 16 15.81 -5.11 -4.80
CA LEU A 16 14.95 -6.25 -4.47
C LEU A 16 13.83 -5.83 -3.50
N GLY A 17 14.15 -5.06 -2.46
CA GLY A 17 13.16 -4.56 -1.51
C GLY A 17 12.10 -3.68 -2.17
N ARG A 18 12.51 -2.78 -3.07
CA ARG A 18 11.58 -1.90 -3.81
C ARG A 18 10.71 -2.67 -4.80
N LEU A 19 11.29 -3.66 -5.49
CA LEU A 19 10.54 -4.56 -6.36
C LEU A 19 9.50 -5.34 -5.57
N ALA A 20 9.89 -5.98 -4.48
CA ALA A 20 8.98 -6.76 -3.63
C ALA A 20 7.86 -5.89 -3.04
N LEU A 21 8.21 -4.72 -2.49
CA LEU A 21 7.24 -3.77 -1.93
C LEU A 21 6.25 -3.27 -3.00
N GLY A 22 6.76 -2.81 -4.14
CA GLY A 22 5.94 -2.25 -5.20
C GLY A 22 5.04 -3.30 -5.86
N LEU A 23 5.57 -4.50 -6.13
CA LEU A 23 4.77 -5.61 -6.65
C LEU A 23 3.73 -6.08 -5.64
N GLY A 24 4.09 -6.18 -4.35
CA GLY A 24 3.14 -6.55 -3.30
C GLY A 24 1.95 -5.59 -3.25
N LEU A 25 2.21 -4.28 -3.24
CA LEU A 25 1.17 -3.25 -3.28
C LEU A 25 0.30 -3.33 -4.55
N ALA A 26 0.92 -3.50 -5.71
CA ALA A 26 0.20 -3.56 -6.97
C ALA A 26 -0.67 -4.82 -7.09
N LEU A 27 -0.16 -5.97 -6.66
CA LEU A 27 -0.89 -7.23 -6.68
C LEU A 27 -2.03 -7.24 -5.68
N GLN A 28 -1.81 -6.74 -4.46
CA GLN A 28 -2.86 -6.55 -3.45
C GLN A 28 -4.01 -5.70 -4.01
N ALA A 29 -3.70 -4.53 -4.56
CA ALA A 29 -4.71 -3.62 -5.11
C ALA A 29 -5.41 -4.13 -6.37
N THR A 30 -4.79 -5.07 -7.10
CA THR A 30 -5.43 -5.70 -8.26
C THR A 30 -6.55 -6.66 -7.83
N GLU A 31 -6.47 -7.22 -6.63
CA GLU A 31 -7.56 -8.05 -6.10
C GLU A 31 -8.81 -7.21 -5.87
N ASP A 32 -8.67 -6.03 -5.27
CA ASP A 32 -9.75 -5.05 -5.12
C ASP A 32 -10.38 -4.65 -6.48
N PHE A 33 -9.62 -4.72 -7.57
CA PHE A 33 -10.13 -4.47 -8.92
C PHE A 33 -10.96 -5.62 -9.49
N ARG A 34 -10.67 -6.86 -9.12
CA ARG A 34 -11.38 -8.05 -9.61
C ARG A 34 -12.77 -8.15 -9.00
N ASP A 35 -12.89 -7.74 -7.74
CA ASP A 35 -14.13 -7.75 -6.97
C ASP A 35 -14.60 -6.32 -6.69
N MET A 36 -14.79 -5.54 -7.75
CA MET A 36 -15.11 -4.10 -7.65
C MET A 36 -16.49 -3.84 -7.03
N GLU A 37 -17.49 -4.68 -7.31
CA GLU A 37 -18.81 -4.56 -6.66
C GLU A 37 -18.69 -4.71 -5.15
N ASP A 38 -18.00 -5.75 -4.68
CA ASP A 38 -17.74 -5.96 -3.24
C ASP A 38 -16.94 -4.80 -2.63
N THR A 39 -15.98 -4.24 -3.37
CA THR A 39 -15.18 -3.10 -2.91
C THR A 39 -16.03 -1.83 -2.78
N ILE A 40 -16.96 -1.60 -3.71
CA ILE A 40 -17.89 -0.47 -3.66
C ILE A 40 -18.86 -0.63 -2.49
N ASP A 41 -19.45 -1.82 -2.32
CA ASP A 41 -20.37 -2.12 -1.21
C ASP A 41 -19.67 -1.96 0.15
N TYR A 42 -18.43 -2.43 0.26
CA TYR A 42 -17.62 -2.23 1.45
C TYR A 42 -17.32 -0.74 1.70
N ALA A 43 -16.99 0.02 0.66
CA ALA A 43 -16.78 1.47 0.76
C ALA A 43 -18.02 2.25 1.16
N GLU A 44 -19.19 1.83 0.67
CA GLU A 44 -20.47 2.38 1.10
C GLU A 44 -20.73 2.10 2.58
N SER A 45 -20.49 0.86 3.03
CA SER A 45 -20.67 0.48 4.44
C SER A 45 -19.74 1.24 5.39
N ALA A 46 -18.55 1.65 4.92
CA ALA A 46 -17.59 2.46 5.65
C ALA A 46 -17.86 3.98 5.56
N GLY A 47 -18.92 4.41 4.87
CA GLY A 47 -19.32 5.82 4.77
C GLY A 47 -18.46 6.67 3.82
N VAL A 48 -17.79 6.05 2.85
CA VAL A 48 -17.00 6.77 1.84
C VAL A 48 -17.95 7.54 0.89
N PRO A 49 -17.73 8.85 0.65
CA PRO A 49 -18.55 9.61 -0.29
C PRO A 49 -18.29 9.16 -1.73
N LEU A 50 -19.34 9.00 -2.55
CA LEU A 50 -19.23 8.56 -3.96
C LEU A 50 -18.41 7.25 -4.11
N PRO A 51 -18.81 6.14 -3.45
CA PRO A 51 -18.02 4.91 -3.40
C PRO A 51 -17.76 4.31 -4.79
N SER A 52 -18.73 4.41 -5.70
CA SER A 52 -18.60 3.94 -7.10
C SER A 52 -17.54 4.67 -7.93
N VAL A 53 -17.06 5.83 -7.49
CA VAL A 53 -15.98 6.59 -8.15
C VAL A 53 -14.69 6.48 -7.34
N LEU A 54 -14.77 6.65 -6.02
CA LEU A 54 -13.59 6.66 -5.17
C LEU A 54 -12.94 5.28 -5.04
N ALA A 55 -13.71 4.19 -5.00
CA ALA A 55 -13.13 2.84 -4.92
C ALA A 55 -12.25 2.52 -6.16
N PRO A 56 -12.74 2.62 -7.42
CA PRO A 56 -11.89 2.40 -8.59
C PRO A 56 -10.68 3.33 -8.67
N LEU A 57 -10.85 4.60 -8.30
CA LEU A 57 -9.74 5.57 -8.28
C LEU A 57 -8.69 5.22 -7.24
N ALA A 58 -9.11 4.76 -6.07
CA ALA A 58 -8.22 4.41 -4.98
C ALA A 58 -7.41 3.14 -5.33
N SER A 59 -8.07 2.09 -5.82
CA SER A 59 -7.40 0.89 -6.33
C SER A 59 -6.44 1.23 -7.46
N GLY A 60 -6.86 2.09 -8.42
CA GLY A 60 -6.02 2.51 -9.54
C GLY A 60 -4.78 3.30 -9.12
N THR A 61 -4.95 4.14 -8.11
CA THR A 61 -3.86 4.89 -7.48
C THR A 61 -2.88 3.95 -6.80
N MET A 62 -3.36 2.96 -6.04
CA MET A 62 -2.52 2.00 -5.32
C MET A 62 -1.75 1.09 -6.28
N VAL A 63 -2.38 0.59 -7.36
CA VAL A 63 -1.69 -0.15 -8.43
C VAL A 63 -0.61 0.70 -9.08
N SER A 64 -0.94 1.93 -9.49
CA SER A 64 0.00 2.84 -10.13
C SER A 64 1.18 3.21 -9.22
N ALA A 65 0.90 3.43 -7.94
CA ALA A 65 1.91 3.69 -6.91
C ALA A 65 2.82 2.47 -6.71
N GLY A 66 2.26 1.26 -6.62
CA GLY A 66 3.02 0.01 -6.51
C GLY A 66 3.96 -0.20 -7.70
N VAL A 67 3.46 -0.04 -8.93
CA VAL A 67 4.29 -0.12 -10.15
C VAL A 67 5.37 0.98 -10.16
N GLY A 68 5.02 2.20 -9.77
CA GLY A 68 5.96 3.31 -9.66
C GLY A 68 7.08 3.05 -8.65
N ILE A 69 6.77 2.41 -7.52
CA ILE A 69 7.77 1.97 -6.52
C ILE A 69 8.65 0.85 -7.08
N ALA A 70 8.06 -0.17 -7.71
CA ALA A 70 8.78 -1.32 -8.26
C ALA A 70 9.78 -0.90 -9.35
N LEU A 71 9.35 -0.06 -10.29
CA LEU A 71 10.19 0.48 -11.37
C LEU A 71 11.02 1.69 -10.93
N TRP A 72 10.81 2.16 -9.70
CA TRP A 72 11.41 3.38 -9.15
C TRP A 72 11.23 4.64 -10.01
N ARG A 73 10.06 4.80 -10.61
CA ARG A 73 9.71 5.94 -11.46
C ARG A 73 8.90 6.95 -10.67
N LEU A 74 9.31 8.22 -10.68
CA LEU A 74 8.73 9.30 -9.85
C LEU A 74 8.59 8.89 -8.36
N PRO A 75 9.68 8.41 -7.72
CA PRO A 75 9.59 7.68 -6.46
C PRO A 75 8.96 8.50 -5.32
N ARG A 76 9.14 9.82 -5.30
CA ARG A 76 8.52 10.71 -4.30
C ARG A 76 6.99 10.74 -4.41
N LEU A 77 6.47 10.78 -5.64
CA LEU A 77 5.03 10.75 -5.89
C LEU A 77 4.45 9.37 -5.62
N ALA A 78 5.11 8.31 -6.11
CA ALA A 78 4.64 6.94 -5.95
C ALA A 78 4.59 6.53 -4.46
N THR A 79 5.67 6.75 -3.72
CA THR A 79 5.71 6.43 -2.27
C THR A 79 4.83 7.37 -1.45
N GLY A 80 4.70 8.64 -1.82
CA GLY A 80 3.79 9.58 -1.17
C GLY A 80 2.33 9.17 -1.32
N ALA A 81 1.90 8.85 -2.55
CA ALA A 81 0.54 8.39 -2.83
C ALA A 81 0.22 7.09 -2.08
N ALA A 82 1.14 6.12 -2.09
CA ALA A 82 1.01 4.87 -1.34
C ALA A 82 0.87 5.11 0.17
N ALA A 83 1.70 5.99 0.75
CA ALA A 83 1.67 6.29 2.18
C ALA A 83 0.34 6.97 2.59
N THR A 84 -0.12 7.94 1.79
CA THR A 84 -1.39 8.62 2.01
C THR A 84 -2.55 7.63 1.94
N PHE A 85 -2.62 6.82 0.89
CA PHE A 85 -3.68 5.83 0.73
C PHE A 85 -3.72 4.84 1.90
N LEU A 86 -2.58 4.21 2.21
CA LEU A 86 -2.49 3.23 3.29
C LEU A 86 -2.89 3.85 4.63
N THR A 87 -2.52 5.10 4.90
CA THR A 87 -2.90 5.78 6.15
C THR A 87 -4.42 6.00 6.21
N VAL A 88 -5.04 6.47 5.13
CA VAL A 88 -6.48 6.74 5.10
C VAL A 88 -7.26 5.43 5.23
N VAL A 89 -7.03 4.47 4.33
CA VAL A 89 -7.80 3.21 4.29
C VAL A 89 -7.69 2.42 5.59
N THR A 90 -6.51 2.41 6.21
CA THR A 90 -6.27 1.65 7.44
C THR A 90 -7.02 2.24 8.63
N LEU A 91 -7.16 3.57 8.69
CA LEU A 91 -7.85 4.25 9.78
C LEU A 91 -9.36 4.35 9.56
N THR A 92 -9.83 4.36 8.32
CA THR A 92 -11.26 4.55 8.00
C THR A 92 -11.99 3.24 7.73
N MET A 93 -11.31 2.21 7.24
CA MET A 93 -11.96 0.96 6.82
C MET A 93 -11.57 -0.24 7.69
N HIS A 94 -10.31 -0.30 8.13
CA HIS A 94 -9.80 -1.41 8.94
C HIS A 94 -9.71 -1.09 10.44
N ASP A 95 -10.68 -0.35 10.97
CA ASP A 95 -10.74 0.09 12.36
C ASP A 95 -11.22 -1.04 13.30
N PHE A 96 -10.49 -2.16 13.33
CA PHE A 96 -10.90 -3.39 14.02
C PHE A 96 -11.29 -3.24 15.51
N TRP A 97 -10.91 -2.14 16.16
CA TRP A 97 -11.27 -1.84 17.55
C TRP A 97 -12.74 -1.42 17.72
N THR A 98 -13.42 -0.97 16.66
CA THR A 98 -14.85 -0.58 16.67
C THR A 98 -15.79 -1.74 16.36
N LYS A 99 -15.28 -2.83 15.78
CA LYS A 99 -16.06 -4.01 15.35
C LYS A 99 -16.40 -4.97 16.50
N GLU A 100 -17.60 -5.54 16.47
CA GLU A 100 -17.99 -6.61 17.39
C GLU A 100 -17.30 -7.95 17.03
N PRO A 101 -17.12 -8.89 17.98
CA PRO A 101 -16.35 -10.12 17.74
C PRO A 101 -16.89 -11.03 16.61
N ASP A 102 -18.20 -11.02 16.40
CA ASP A 102 -18.95 -11.77 15.39
C ASP A 102 -19.01 -11.06 14.03
N GLU A 103 -18.70 -9.77 13.95
CA GLU A 103 -18.66 -8.97 12.72
C GLU A 103 -17.32 -9.06 11.97
N GLY A 104 -16.62 -10.20 12.04
CA GLY A 104 -15.38 -10.38 11.29
C GLY A 104 -14.17 -9.59 11.83
N ARG A 105 -14.20 -9.14 13.10
CA ARG A 105 -13.11 -8.41 13.77
C ARG A 105 -11.71 -8.99 13.58
N SER A 106 -11.59 -10.32 13.49
CA SER A 106 -10.31 -10.99 13.26
C SER A 106 -9.73 -10.71 11.87
N GLY A 107 -10.58 -10.63 10.84
CA GLY A 107 -10.19 -10.28 9.47
C GLY A 107 -9.75 -8.82 9.37
N GLU A 108 -10.55 -7.90 9.94
CA GLU A 108 -10.21 -6.48 9.98
C GLU A 108 -8.91 -6.21 10.71
N ARG A 109 -8.66 -6.93 11.81
CA ARG A 109 -7.39 -6.82 12.54
C ARG A 109 -6.20 -7.29 11.71
N LEU A 110 -6.36 -8.35 10.92
CA LEU A 110 -5.32 -8.84 10.02
C LEU A 110 -5.04 -7.81 8.91
N ALA A 111 -6.09 -7.24 8.31
CA ALA A 111 -5.97 -6.20 7.29
C ALA A 111 -5.27 -4.94 7.85
N PHE A 112 -5.66 -4.49 9.05
CA PHE A 112 -5.03 -3.37 9.73
C PHE A 112 -3.53 -3.56 9.90
N PHE A 113 -3.11 -4.69 10.48
CA PHE A 113 -1.68 -4.96 10.71
C PHE A 113 -0.92 -5.20 9.40
N GLY A 114 -1.55 -5.82 8.41
CA GLY A 114 -1.00 -5.95 7.06
C GLY A 114 -0.69 -4.60 6.44
N ASN A 115 -1.67 -3.68 6.45
CA ASN A 115 -1.49 -2.33 5.93
C ASN A 115 -0.47 -1.52 6.73
N LEU A 116 -0.43 -1.68 8.05
CA LEU A 116 0.57 -1.03 8.90
C LEU A 116 2.00 -1.49 8.56
N ALA A 117 2.20 -2.78 8.32
CA ALA A 117 3.48 -3.33 7.89
C ALA A 117 3.87 -2.80 6.50
N MET A 118 2.93 -2.76 5.56
CA MET A 118 3.14 -2.18 4.23
C MET A 118 3.50 -0.69 4.32
N LEU A 119 2.78 0.07 5.15
CA LEU A 119 3.03 1.49 5.38
C LEU A 119 4.45 1.72 5.90
N GLY A 120 4.92 0.90 6.84
CA GLY A 120 6.31 0.94 7.31
C GLY A 120 7.33 0.79 6.18
N GLY A 121 7.12 -0.19 5.28
CA GLY A 121 7.95 -0.36 4.09
C GLY A 121 7.91 0.84 3.13
N VAL A 122 6.72 1.39 2.90
CA VAL A 122 6.54 2.59 2.06
C VAL A 122 7.22 3.81 2.65
N LEU A 123 7.18 4.02 3.97
CA LEU A 123 7.85 5.16 4.62
C LEU A 123 9.38 5.07 4.52
N ILE A 124 9.94 3.86 4.61
CA ILE A 124 11.37 3.61 4.38
C ILE A 124 11.72 3.96 2.92
N ALA A 125 10.92 3.49 1.96
CA ALA A 125 11.10 3.80 0.55
C ALA A 125 10.94 5.31 0.25
N LEU A 126 9.98 5.98 0.89
CA LEU A 126 9.76 7.42 0.78
C LEU A 126 10.98 8.20 1.26
N ARG A 127 11.53 7.82 2.42
CA ARG A 127 12.78 8.43 2.93
C ARG A 127 13.93 8.26 1.95
N GLU A 128 14.07 7.09 1.33
CA GLU A 128 15.08 6.86 0.30
C GLU A 128 14.84 7.72 -0.96
N ALA A 129 13.58 7.93 -1.35
CA ALA A 129 13.21 8.78 -2.49
C ALA A 129 13.58 10.26 -2.31
N TRP A 130 13.74 10.73 -1.07
CA TRP A 130 14.20 12.09 -0.74
C TRP A 130 15.71 12.20 -0.55
N ARG A 131 16.42 11.07 -0.41
CA ARG A 131 17.88 11.02 -0.24
C ARG A 131 18.66 10.98 -1.56
N ARG A 132 17.97 10.64 -2.65
CA ARG A 132 18.49 10.68 -4.02
C ARG A 132 17.93 11.89 -4.77
#